data_AF-A0A372ZQG5-F1
#
_entry.id   AF-A0A372ZQG5-F1
#
_cell.length_a   1.000
_cell.length_b   1.000
_cell.length_c   1.000
_cell.angle_alpha   90.00
_cell.angle_beta   90.00
_cell.angle_gamma   90.00
#
_symmetry.space_group_name_H-M   'P 1'
#
loop_
_entity.id
_entity.type
_entity.pdbx_description
1 polymer ?
#
loop_
_entity_poly.entity_id
_entity_poly.type
_entity_poly.pdbx_seq_one_letter_code
_entity_poly.pdbx_strand_id
1 'polypeptide(L)'
;MAATGTPEPAADTTDTAAPTVGTAPVPSRRYTLTGPDNRPYSSTTPGTLGGHRRGRLYGRLDCPSALRTIAAGGYVRHRVFFADEATAIAAAYRPCSVCLPEKYRQWKTRRKDRTP
;
A
#
# COMPACT_ATOMS: atom_id res chain seq x y z
N MET A 1 51.64 -14.39 -21.56
CA MET A 1 50.69 -14.76 -20.49
C MET A 1 50.15 -13.47 -19.89
N ALA A 2 49.03 -12.96 -20.40
CA ALA A 2 48.32 -11.82 -19.84
C ALA A 2 46.87 -12.26 -19.69
N ALA A 3 46.41 -12.26 -18.43
CA ALA A 3 45.12 -12.80 -18.04
C ALA A 3 43.96 -11.92 -18.53
N THR A 4 42.94 -12.61 -18.99
CA THR A 4 41.58 -12.18 -19.36
C THR A 4 40.88 -11.42 -18.22
N GLY A 5 40.01 -10.46 -18.56
CA GLY A 5 39.00 -9.95 -17.63
C GLY A 5 38.21 -8.72 -18.11
N THR A 6 37.12 -8.95 -18.86
CA THR A 6 35.95 -8.04 -18.90
C THR A 6 35.07 -8.33 -17.67
N PRO A 7 34.46 -7.32 -17.01
CA PRO A 7 33.05 -6.95 -17.25
C PRO A 7 32.85 -5.42 -17.27
N GLU A 8 32.15 -4.79 -18.23
CA GLU A 8 30.68 -4.61 -18.43
C GLU A 8 29.82 -4.19 -17.20
N PRO A 9 28.81 -3.31 -17.40
CA PRO A 9 28.43 -2.23 -16.47
C PRO A 9 27.01 -2.36 -15.83
N ALA A 10 26.64 -1.37 -15.00
CA ALA A 10 25.30 -0.98 -14.52
C ALA A 10 24.83 -1.45 -13.12
N ALA A 11 23.85 -0.68 -12.59
CA ALA A 11 23.10 -0.78 -11.34
C ALA A 11 23.76 -0.12 -10.11
N ASP A 12 23.10 0.66 -9.27
CA ASP A 12 21.72 1.15 -9.23
C ASP A 12 21.64 2.24 -8.16
N THR A 13 20.79 3.24 -8.40
CA THR A 13 20.47 4.30 -7.46
C THR A 13 19.72 3.72 -6.27
N THR A 14 20.32 3.70 -5.08
CA THR A 14 19.49 3.63 -3.86
C THR A 14 20.08 4.50 -2.75
N ASP A 15 19.82 5.80 -2.88
CA ASP A 15 19.67 6.69 -1.73
C ASP A 15 18.52 6.14 -0.88
N THR A 16 18.85 5.22 0.04
CA THR A 16 17.95 4.76 1.08
C THR A 16 17.97 5.81 2.19
N ALA A 17 17.41 6.99 1.91
CA ALA A 17 17.09 7.97 2.92
C ALA A 17 15.89 7.46 3.72
N ALA A 18 16.17 6.58 4.69
CA ALA A 18 15.32 6.40 5.84
C ALA A 18 15.16 7.77 6.53
N PRO A 19 13.95 8.31 6.73
CA PRO A 19 13.82 9.51 7.52
C PRO A 19 14.13 9.17 8.99
N THR A 20 15.30 9.60 9.42
CA THR A 20 15.64 9.77 10.84
C THR A 20 14.66 10.76 11.45
N VAL A 21 13.76 10.30 12.31
CA VAL A 21 13.29 11.14 13.41
C VAL A 21 13.17 10.31 14.68
N GLY A 22 14.15 10.50 15.55
CA GLY A 22 14.11 10.04 16.92
C GLY A 22 13.20 10.95 17.73
N THR A 23 12.07 10.41 18.19
CA THR A 23 11.29 10.96 19.30
C THR A 23 10.84 9.79 20.18
N ALA A 24 11.00 9.95 21.49
CA ALA A 24 10.98 8.93 22.55
C ALA A 24 9.81 7.91 22.50
N PRO A 25 10.02 6.67 23.01
CA PRO A 25 9.01 5.62 22.99
C PRO A 25 7.96 5.85 24.10
N VAL A 26 6.92 6.61 23.79
CA VAL A 26 5.61 6.46 24.46
C VAL A 26 5.09 5.04 24.23
N PRO A 27 4.31 4.43 25.16
CA PRO A 27 3.87 3.04 25.06
C PRO A 27 3.22 2.80 23.70
N SER A 28 3.96 2.09 22.86
CA SER A 28 3.83 2.22 21.42
C SER A 28 2.61 1.43 20.99
N ARG A 29 1.50 2.13 20.73
CA ARG A 29 0.32 1.52 20.12
C ARG A 29 0.74 1.00 18.75
N ARG A 30 1.04 -0.29 18.65
CA ARG A 30 1.43 -0.93 17.39
C ARG A 30 0.19 -1.01 16.50
N TYR A 31 0.30 -0.45 15.30
CA TYR A 31 -0.72 -0.54 14.28
C TYR A 31 -0.44 -1.76 13.40
N THR A 32 -1.50 -2.53 13.10
CA THR A 32 -1.39 -3.64 12.14
C THR A 32 -1.65 -3.10 10.74
N LEU A 33 -0.60 -2.97 9.94
CA LEU A 33 -0.67 -2.56 8.54
C LEU A 33 -0.49 -3.78 7.63
N THR A 34 -0.92 -3.66 6.37
CA THR A 34 -0.73 -4.69 5.35
C THR A 34 0.41 -4.26 4.45
N GLY A 35 1.43 -5.11 4.32
CA GLY A 35 2.60 -4.88 3.47
C GLY A 35 2.32 -5.21 2.00
N PRO A 36 3.29 -4.97 1.12
CA PRO A 36 3.18 -5.23 -0.32
C PRO A 36 2.93 -6.72 -0.62
N ASP A 37 3.34 -7.62 0.26
CA ASP A 37 3.11 -9.07 0.12
C ASP A 37 1.71 -9.52 0.57
N ASN A 38 0.78 -8.57 0.82
CA ASN A 38 -0.53 -8.85 1.40
C ASN A 38 -0.46 -9.49 2.81
N ARG A 39 0.67 -9.35 3.49
CA ARG A 39 0.91 -9.86 4.85
C ARG A 39 0.76 -8.74 5.87
N PRO A 40 0.08 -8.99 7.01
CA PRO A 40 0.03 -8.03 8.09
C PRO A 40 1.41 -7.88 8.75
N TYR A 41 1.82 -6.66 9.05
CA TYR A 41 3.02 -6.33 9.81
C TYR A 41 2.71 -5.27 10.87
N SER A 42 3.48 -5.26 11.96
CA SER A 42 3.35 -4.26 13.02
C SER A 42 4.15 -3.01 12.66
N SER A 43 3.48 -1.86 12.66
CA SER A 43 4.09 -0.54 12.49
C SER A 43 3.91 0.31 13.74
N THR A 44 4.86 1.19 14.01
CA THR A 44 4.71 2.26 15.00
C THR A 44 3.93 3.46 14.46
N THR A 45 3.82 3.57 13.13
CA THR A 45 3.04 4.60 12.45
C THR A 45 1.68 4.06 11.98
N PRO A 46 0.60 4.86 12.08
CA PRO A 46 -0.67 4.49 11.49
C PRO A 46 -0.59 4.53 9.95
N GLY A 47 -1.38 3.69 9.29
CA GLY A 47 -1.50 3.71 7.84
C GLY A 47 -2.28 4.95 7.37
N THR A 48 -1.91 5.49 6.20
CA THR A 48 -2.59 6.64 5.59
C THR A 48 -3.80 6.24 4.74
N LEU A 49 -3.82 4.98 4.28
CA LEU A 49 -4.88 4.44 3.44
C LEU A 49 -5.59 3.28 4.14
N GLY A 50 -6.90 3.20 3.92
CA GLY A 50 -7.75 2.14 4.41
C GLY A 50 -8.19 1.23 3.29
N GLY A 51 -8.40 -0.04 3.58
CA GLY A 51 -8.90 -0.98 2.59
C GLY A 51 -9.90 -1.97 3.15
N HIS A 52 -10.48 -2.75 2.25
CA HIS A 52 -11.32 -3.88 2.60
C HIS A 52 -10.69 -5.16 2.07
N ARG A 53 -10.31 -6.07 2.98
CA ARG A 53 -9.59 -7.31 2.64
C ARG A 53 -10.37 -8.22 1.69
N ARG A 54 -11.68 -8.42 1.92
CA ARG A 54 -12.51 -9.28 1.05
C ARG A 54 -12.77 -8.67 -0.32
N GLY A 55 -13.04 -7.37 -0.35
CA GLY A 55 -13.27 -6.62 -1.59
C GLY A 55 -12.01 -6.23 -2.36
N ARG A 56 -10.82 -6.56 -1.81
CA ARG A 56 -9.48 -6.21 -2.29
C ARG A 56 -9.40 -4.79 -2.85
N LEU A 57 -9.97 -3.84 -2.11
CA LEU A 57 -9.96 -2.43 -2.50
C LEU A 57 -9.26 -1.59 -1.45
N TYR A 58 -8.55 -0.57 -1.88
CA TYR A 58 -7.97 0.46 -1.03
C TYR A 58 -8.60 1.81 -1.35
N GLY A 59 -8.57 2.71 -0.39
CA GLY A 59 -9.11 4.05 -0.49
C GLY A 59 -8.66 4.92 0.66
N ARG A 60 -9.20 6.13 0.70
CA ARG A 60 -8.97 7.04 1.81
C ARG A 60 -9.69 6.57 3.07
N LEU A 61 -9.15 6.95 4.24
CA LEU A 61 -9.77 6.68 5.53
C LEU A 61 -11.17 7.34 5.67
N ASP A 62 -11.38 8.47 4.97
CA ASP A 62 -12.62 9.25 4.96
C ASP A 62 -13.60 8.85 3.84
N CYS A 63 -13.42 7.67 3.24
CA CYS A 63 -14.27 7.26 2.12
C CYS A 63 -15.75 7.18 2.58
N PRO A 64 -16.70 7.85 1.88
CA PRO A 64 -18.12 7.80 2.24
C PRO A 64 -18.67 6.38 2.26
N SER A 65 -18.18 5.52 1.36
CA SER A 65 -18.53 4.10 1.35
C SER A 65 -18.04 3.40 2.61
N ALA A 66 -16.82 3.69 3.07
CA ALA A 66 -16.27 3.11 4.29
C ALA A 66 -17.03 3.60 5.53
N LEU A 67 -17.31 4.90 5.61
CA LEU A 67 -18.07 5.51 6.70
C LEU A 67 -19.49 4.97 6.78
N ARG A 68 -20.20 4.82 5.65
CA ARG A 68 -21.53 4.19 5.61
C ARG A 68 -21.49 2.75 6.11
N THR A 69 -20.49 1.97 5.71
CA THR A 69 -20.35 0.58 6.18
C THR A 69 -20.05 0.53 7.67
N ILE A 70 -19.19 1.41 8.21
CA ILE A 70 -18.92 1.53 9.64
C ILE A 70 -20.20 1.91 10.41
N ALA A 71 -20.93 2.92 9.93
CA ALA A 71 -22.18 3.37 10.54
C ALA A 71 -23.28 2.29 10.50
N ALA A 72 -23.32 1.47 9.46
CA ALA A 72 -24.23 0.33 9.33
C ALA A 72 -23.84 -0.89 10.19
N GLY A 73 -22.81 -0.79 11.05
CA GLY A 73 -22.31 -1.92 11.85
C GLY A 73 -21.52 -2.95 11.04
N GLY A 74 -21.21 -2.63 9.78
CA GLY A 74 -20.44 -3.47 8.86
C GLY A 74 -18.94 -3.48 9.20
N TYR A 75 -18.52 -4.51 9.92
CA TYR A 75 -17.21 -5.15 9.82
C TYR A 75 -15.95 -4.26 9.80
N VAL A 76 -15.62 -3.70 10.97
CA VAL A 76 -14.25 -3.25 11.33
C VAL A 76 -13.23 -4.40 11.22
N ARG A 77 -13.67 -5.66 11.35
CA ARG A 77 -12.81 -6.86 11.42
C ARG A 77 -11.99 -7.16 10.16
N HIS A 78 -12.42 -6.68 8.99
CA HIS A 78 -11.71 -6.90 7.72
C HIS A 78 -11.13 -5.61 7.15
N ARG A 79 -11.00 -4.57 8.00
CA ARG A 79 -10.41 -3.29 7.62
C ARG A 79 -8.90 -3.43 7.48
N VAL A 80 -8.49 -3.30 6.23
CA VAL A 80 -7.16 -3.03 5.72
C VAL A 80 -6.54 -1.72 6.23
N PHE A 81 -5.28 -1.65 6.62
CA PHE A 81 -4.56 -0.37 6.60
C PHE A 81 -3.26 -0.52 5.82
N PHE A 82 -2.92 0.48 5.02
CA PHE A 82 -1.68 0.53 4.25
C PHE A 82 -0.91 1.79 4.60
N ALA A 83 0.42 1.71 4.57
CA ALA A 83 1.27 2.88 4.76
C ALA A 83 1.05 3.91 3.64
N ASP A 84 0.93 3.43 2.40
CA ASP A 84 0.89 4.23 1.18
C ASP A 84 0.16 3.51 0.03
N GLU A 85 -0.06 4.22 -1.08
CA GLU A 85 -0.76 3.72 -2.27
C GLU A 85 0.03 2.62 -2.99
N ALA A 86 1.36 2.76 -3.07
CA ALA A 86 2.21 1.79 -3.77
C ALA A 86 2.18 0.43 -3.08
N THR A 87 2.23 0.42 -1.74
CA THR A 87 2.05 -0.78 -0.91
C THR A 87 0.70 -1.44 -1.18
N ALA A 88 -0.38 -0.68 -1.28
CA ALA A 88 -1.71 -1.22 -1.56
C ALA A 88 -1.80 -1.83 -2.99
N ILE A 89 -1.19 -1.19 -3.98
CA ILE A 89 -1.14 -1.68 -5.35
C ILE A 89 -0.30 -2.96 -5.44
N ALA A 90 0.88 -2.99 -4.80
CA ALA A 90 1.75 -4.16 -4.73
C ALA A 90 1.05 -5.34 -4.06
N ALA A 91 0.27 -5.08 -3.01
CA ALA A 91 -0.58 -6.08 -2.36
C ALA A 91 -1.80 -6.53 -3.19
N ALA A 92 -1.90 -6.12 -4.47
CA ALA A 92 -2.96 -6.43 -5.40
C ALA A 92 -4.35 -5.90 -5.00
N TYR A 93 -4.41 -4.76 -4.32
CA TYR A 93 -5.65 -4.04 -4.05
C TYR A 93 -5.96 -3.06 -5.19
N ARG A 94 -7.24 -2.93 -5.54
CA ARG A 94 -7.72 -1.94 -6.51
C ARG A 94 -8.08 -0.62 -5.82
N PRO A 95 -7.91 0.53 -6.48
CA PRO A 95 -8.43 1.81 -5.99
C PRO A 95 -9.96 1.78 -5.87
N CYS A 96 -10.50 2.44 -4.85
CA CYS A 96 -11.93 2.59 -4.65
C CYS A 96 -12.54 3.55 -5.68
N SER A 97 -13.59 3.11 -6.37
CA SER A 97 -14.29 3.92 -7.37
C SER A 97 -15.03 5.14 -6.80
N VAL A 98 -15.27 5.17 -5.48
CA VAL A 98 -16.01 6.24 -4.80
C VAL A 98 -15.08 7.39 -4.40
N CYS A 99 -14.02 7.08 -3.64
CA CYS A 99 -13.11 8.13 -3.14
C CYS A 99 -11.89 8.38 -4.04
N LEU A 100 -11.57 7.47 -4.97
CA LEU A 100 -10.45 7.57 -5.90
C LEU A 100 -10.90 7.23 -7.34
N PRO A 101 -11.86 7.97 -7.91
CA PRO A 101 -12.42 7.65 -9.23
C PRO A 101 -11.39 7.72 -10.35
N GLU A 102 -10.44 8.66 -10.29
CA GLU A 102 -9.38 8.82 -11.29
C GLU A 102 -8.42 7.63 -11.31
N LYS A 103 -7.87 7.26 -10.15
CA LYS A 103 -7.02 6.07 -10.00
C LYS A 103 -7.76 4.81 -10.41
N TYR A 104 -9.06 4.71 -10.12
CA TYR A 104 -9.90 3.60 -10.57
C TYR A 104 -10.04 3.52 -12.08
N ARG A 105 -10.23 4.65 -12.77
CA ARG A 105 -10.25 4.69 -14.23
C ARG A 105 -8.91 4.25 -14.81
N GLN A 106 -7.78 4.76 -14.29
CA GLN A 106 -6.45 4.36 -14.74
C GLN A 106 -6.20 2.85 -14.53
N TRP A 107 -6.55 2.32 -13.36
CA TRP A 107 -6.45 0.88 -13.07
C TRP A 107 -7.30 0.05 -14.04
N LYS A 108 -8.51 0.50 -14.38
CA LYS A 108 -9.40 -0.18 -15.32
C LYS A 108 -8.87 -0.15 -16.75
N THR A 109 -8.29 0.97 -17.19
CA THR A 109 -7.66 1.09 -18.52
C THR A 109 -6.46 0.16 -18.64
N ARG A 110 -5.50 0.22 -17.69
CA ARG A 110 -4.33 -0.67 -17.65
C ARG A 110 -4.70 -2.16 -17.68
N ARG A 111 -5.85 -2.53 -17.13
CA ARG A 111 -6.38 -3.90 -17.16
C ARG A 111 -6.96 -4.29 -18.52
N LYS A 112 -7.57 -3.35 -19.26
CA LYS A 112 -8.10 -3.59 -20.60
C LYS A 112 -6.97 -3.81 -21.61
N ASP A 113 -5.88 -3.07 -21.45
CA ASP A 113 -4.71 -3.17 -22.34
C ASP A 113 -3.97 -4.50 -22.19
N ARG A 114 -4.24 -5.27 -21.13
CA ARG A 114 -3.62 -6.59 -20.86
C ARG A 114 -4.46 -7.77 -21.39
N THR A 115 -5.59 -7.50 -22.04
CA THR A 115 -6.40 -8.53 -22.68
C THR A 115 -6.05 -8.56 -24.17
N PRO A 116 -5.43 -9.64 -24.70
CA PRO A 116 -5.19 -9.79 -26.13
C PRO A 116 -6.50 -9.95 -26.93
#